data_AF-A0A0M2WMN4-F1
#
_entry.id   AF-A0A0M2WMN4-F1
#
_cell.length_a   1.000
_cell.length_b   1.000
_cell.length_c   1.000
_cell.angle_alpha   90.00
_cell.angle_beta   90.00
_cell.angle_gamma   90.00
#
_symmetry.space_group_name_H-M   'P 1'
#
loop_
_entity.id
_entity.type
_entity.pdbx_description
1 polymer ?
#
loop_
_entity_poly.entity_id
_entity_poly.type
_entity_poly.pdbx_seq_one_letter_code
_entity_poly.pdbx_strand_id
1 'polypeptide(L)'
;MKPFTALTLPNGTLIPNRLAKAAMEEKMADNDHAPSDELIRLYQSWADGGVGLMITGNVMIDRRAMTGPGGVVLESEQFGPRFEQWSRTARSYGAQIWMQINHPGRQMPAAMGQETMAPSAVSMDLGNFSKQFSAPRAMTEADIADVKQRFVNQDGAGKLTFGYAVSRLLSHASSTSADAVDLQLGDGSFSTYLKSLKLGNMMKYEYVPAFQSALYAPKPLLTGHQQTGL
;
A
#
# COMPACT_ATOMS: atom_id res chain seq x y z
N MET A 1 7.19 -6.83 -25.49
CA MET A 1 7.54 -5.75 -24.54
C MET A 1 9.04 -5.48 -24.66
N LYS A 2 9.50 -4.22 -24.65
CA LYS A 2 10.94 -3.88 -24.58
C LYS A 2 11.28 -3.47 -23.14
N PRO A 3 11.91 -4.32 -22.31
CA PRO A 3 12.07 -4.04 -20.87
C PRO A 3 12.98 -2.85 -20.58
N PHE A 4 13.98 -2.59 -21.42
CA PHE A 4 14.97 -1.53 -21.22
C PHE A 4 14.63 -0.19 -21.91
N THR A 5 13.39 0.01 -22.32
CA THR A 5 12.93 1.30 -22.87
C THR A 5 12.19 2.09 -21.82
N ALA A 6 12.39 3.40 -21.82
CA ALA A 6 11.69 4.30 -20.92
C ALA A 6 10.16 4.24 -21.10
N LEU A 7 9.46 4.59 -20.03
CA LEU A 7 8.01 4.69 -19.96
C LEU A 7 7.64 6.05 -19.35
N THR A 8 6.98 6.89 -20.14
CA THR A 8 6.36 8.12 -19.65
C THR A 8 4.94 7.79 -19.21
N LEU A 9 4.62 8.07 -17.95
CA LEU A 9 3.28 7.92 -17.39
C LEU A 9 2.37 9.08 -17.84
N PRO A 10 1.03 8.93 -17.78
CA PRO A 10 0.09 9.98 -18.19
C PRO A 10 0.29 11.34 -17.48
N ASN A 11 0.93 11.33 -16.31
CA ASN A 11 1.25 12.53 -15.52
C ASN A 11 2.60 13.19 -15.90
N GLY A 12 3.27 12.71 -16.95
CA GLY A 12 4.59 13.19 -17.38
C GLY A 12 5.79 12.59 -16.64
N THR A 13 5.59 11.75 -15.62
CA THR A 13 6.67 11.08 -14.90
C THR A 13 7.37 10.08 -15.82
N LEU A 14 8.69 10.18 -15.91
CA LEU A 14 9.53 9.26 -16.68
C LEU A 14 10.08 8.15 -15.78
N ILE A 15 9.82 6.90 -16.15
CA ILE A 15 10.49 5.72 -15.61
C ILE A 15 11.53 5.28 -16.65
N PRO A 16 12.83 5.17 -16.31
CA PRO A 16 13.90 4.98 -17.29
C PRO A 16 13.86 3.60 -17.98
N ASN A 17 13.22 2.61 -17.37
CA ASN A 17 12.97 1.29 -17.94
C ASN A 17 11.72 0.65 -17.32
N ARG A 18 11.32 -0.53 -17.80
CA ARG A 18 10.09 -1.23 -17.37
C ARG A 18 10.36 -2.33 -16.34
N LEU A 19 11.51 -2.27 -15.67
CA LEU A 19 11.83 -3.15 -14.55
C LEU A 19 11.44 -2.45 -13.25
N ALA A 20 10.66 -3.13 -12.42
CA ALA A 20 10.21 -2.62 -11.15
C ALA A 20 10.57 -3.59 -10.01
N LYS A 21 11.14 -3.07 -8.93
CA LYS A 21 11.13 -3.77 -7.64
C LYS A 21 9.74 -3.59 -7.04
N ALA A 22 9.02 -4.71 -6.89
CA ALA A 22 7.68 -4.74 -6.33
C ALA A 22 7.67 -4.38 -4.83
N ALA A 23 6.49 -4.02 -4.32
CA ALA A 23 6.28 -3.84 -2.90
C ALA A 23 6.52 -5.17 -2.15
N MET A 24 7.45 -5.18 -1.21
CA MET A 24 7.84 -6.35 -0.43
C MET A 24 8.16 -5.88 0.98
N GLU A 25 7.59 -6.49 2.02
CA GLU A 25 7.91 -6.14 3.40
C GLU A 25 9.29 -6.71 3.78
N GLU A 26 10.29 -5.84 3.95
CA GLU A 26 11.67 -6.25 4.19
C GLU A 26 11.95 -6.65 5.65
N LYS A 27 11.15 -6.14 6.60
CA LYS A 27 11.34 -6.33 8.06
C LYS A 27 12.70 -5.86 8.58
N MET A 28 13.22 -4.76 8.02
CA MET A 28 14.54 -4.21 8.34
C MET A 28 14.46 -2.77 8.85
N ALA A 29 13.36 -2.35 9.49
CA ALA A 29 13.38 -1.11 10.26
C ALA A 29 14.33 -1.23 11.46
N ASP A 30 14.84 -0.10 11.95
CA ASP A 30 15.58 -0.05 13.21
C ASP A 30 14.65 -0.09 14.43
N ASN A 31 15.22 0.03 15.63
CA ASN A 31 14.47 0.02 16.89
C ASN A 31 13.50 1.21 17.04
N ASP A 32 13.71 2.28 16.28
CA ASP A 32 12.84 3.45 16.23
C ASP A 32 11.75 3.31 15.15
N HIS A 33 11.70 2.17 14.47
CA HIS A 33 10.90 1.92 13.27
C HIS A 33 11.22 2.87 12.09
N ALA A 34 12.41 3.48 12.08
CA ALA A 34 12.91 4.24 10.95
C ALA A 34 13.68 3.34 9.97
N PRO A 35 13.97 3.81 8.74
CA PRO A 35 14.83 3.08 7.81
C PRO A 35 16.22 2.85 8.42
N SER A 36 16.58 1.59 8.64
CA SER A 36 17.91 1.22 9.13
C SER A 36 18.98 1.40 8.04
N ASP A 37 20.25 1.37 8.45
CA ASP A 37 21.36 1.41 7.50
C ASP A 37 21.36 0.15 6.60
N GLU A 38 20.95 -1.01 7.13
CA GLU A 38 20.79 -2.26 6.38
C GLU A 38 19.72 -2.12 5.28
N LEU A 39 18.58 -1.53 5.62
CA LEU A 39 17.50 -1.27 4.66
C LEU A 39 17.96 -0.30 3.58
N ILE A 40 18.66 0.77 3.95
CA ILE A 40 19.21 1.73 2.99
C ILE A 40 20.21 1.04 2.05
N ARG A 41 21.12 0.21 2.57
CA ARG A 41 22.07 -0.57 1.75
C ARG A 41 21.37 -1.55 0.80
N LEU A 42 20.25 -2.15 1.22
CA LEU A 42 19.45 -3.02 0.36
C LEU A 42 18.87 -2.23 -0.84
N TYR A 43 18.35 -1.02 -0.60
CA TYR A 43 17.84 -0.16 -1.68
C TYR A 43 18.96 0.37 -2.58
N GLN A 44 20.16 0.59 -2.04
CA GLN A 44 21.33 0.89 -2.88
C GLN A 44 21.62 -0.26 -3.84
N SER A 45 21.57 -1.51 -3.36
CA SER A 45 21.82 -2.68 -4.21
C SER A 45 20.82 -2.81 -5.37
N TRP A 46 19.55 -2.47 -5.13
CA TRP A 46 18.56 -2.41 -6.21
C TRP A 46 18.76 -1.23 -7.16
N ALA A 47 19.16 -0.06 -6.63
CA ALA A 47 19.51 1.10 -7.44
C ALA A 47 20.69 0.79 -8.37
N ASP A 48 21.76 0.18 -7.85
CA ASP A 48 22.95 -0.24 -8.59
C ASP A 48 22.61 -1.29 -9.67
N GLY A 49 21.58 -2.10 -9.43
CA GLY A 49 21.02 -3.04 -10.40
C GLY A 49 20.25 -2.38 -11.56
N GLY A 50 20.02 -1.06 -11.51
CA GLY A 50 19.44 -0.28 -12.61
C GLY A 50 17.92 -0.46 -12.79
N VAL A 51 17.18 -0.84 -11.74
CA VAL A 51 15.71 -0.89 -11.83
C VAL A 51 15.12 0.50 -12.07
N GLY A 52 14.10 0.60 -12.91
CA GLY A 52 13.51 1.89 -13.26
C GLY A 52 12.51 2.40 -12.22
N LEU A 53 11.87 1.50 -11.49
CA LEU A 53 10.92 1.82 -10.43
C LEU A 53 11.17 0.94 -9.20
N MET A 54 11.10 1.53 -8.02
CA MET A 54 11.03 0.81 -6.75
C MET A 54 9.77 1.20 -6.00
N ILE A 55 9.01 0.22 -5.55
CA ILE A 55 7.93 0.41 -4.60
C ILE A 55 8.41 -0.10 -3.25
N THR A 56 8.27 0.73 -2.21
CA THR A 56 8.73 0.32 -0.87
C THR A 56 7.92 -0.87 -0.35
N GLY A 57 8.44 -1.56 0.67
CA GLY A 57 7.58 -2.33 1.56
C GLY A 57 6.57 -1.45 2.30
N ASN A 58 5.77 -2.08 3.16
CA ASN A 58 4.79 -1.41 4.00
C ASN A 58 5.47 -0.33 4.85
N VAL A 59 5.09 0.93 4.63
CA VAL A 59 5.40 2.04 5.54
C VAL A 59 4.12 2.35 6.31
N MET A 60 4.12 2.03 7.59
CA MET A 60 2.96 2.16 8.45
C MET A 60 2.74 3.63 8.81
N ILE A 61 1.50 4.10 8.74
CA ILE A 61 1.13 5.47 9.12
C ILE A 61 0.81 5.60 10.63
N ASP A 62 0.82 4.47 11.34
CA ASP A 62 0.48 4.37 12.75
C ASP A 62 1.27 3.22 13.39
N ARG A 63 2.13 3.54 14.36
CA ARG A 63 2.88 2.54 15.13
C ARG A 63 2.00 1.54 15.89
N ARG A 64 0.72 1.88 16.11
CA ARG A 64 -0.26 1.00 16.79
C ARG A 64 -0.86 -0.05 15.86
N ALA A 65 -0.55 0.02 14.56
CA ALA A 65 -1.13 -0.85 13.54
C ALA A 65 -0.03 -1.46 12.66
N MET A 66 0.73 -2.41 13.22
CA MET A 66 1.91 -3.00 12.57
C MET A 66 1.62 -4.37 11.93
N THR A 67 2.37 -4.72 10.88
CA THR A 67 2.37 -6.07 10.25
C THR A 67 3.52 -6.96 10.72
N GLY A 68 4.46 -6.40 11.49
CA GLY A 68 5.60 -7.11 12.04
C GLY A 68 6.53 -6.19 12.85
N PRO A 69 7.43 -6.75 13.67
CA PRO A 69 8.32 -5.97 14.54
C PRO A 69 9.38 -5.17 13.76
N GLY A 70 9.70 -5.56 12.54
CA GLY A 70 10.66 -4.85 11.67
C GLY A 70 10.01 -3.89 10.67
N GLY A 71 8.74 -3.52 10.86
CA GLY A 71 8.03 -2.61 9.97
C GLY A 71 8.51 -1.17 10.10
N VAL A 72 8.56 -0.44 8.99
CA VAL A 72 8.90 1.00 8.98
C VAL A 72 7.65 1.81 9.31
N VAL A 73 7.77 2.83 10.16
CA VAL A 73 6.67 3.73 10.54
C VAL A 73 7.01 5.16 10.13
N LEU A 74 6.08 5.82 9.44
CA LEU A 74 6.16 7.23 9.10
C LEU A 74 4.95 7.96 9.69
N GLU A 75 5.11 8.48 10.91
CA GLU A 75 4.07 9.22 11.63
C GLU A 75 4.54 10.56 12.23
N SER A 76 5.81 10.92 12.05
CA SER A 76 6.37 12.22 12.47
C SER A 76 7.65 12.59 11.69
N GLU A 77 8.10 13.85 11.83
CA GLU A 77 9.36 14.35 11.23
C GLU A 77 10.63 13.90 11.96
N GLN A 78 10.51 13.29 13.15
CA GLN A 78 11.66 12.99 14.01
C GLN A 78 12.79 12.25 13.28
N PHE A 79 12.43 11.32 12.38
CA PHE A 79 13.38 10.53 11.60
C PHE A 79 13.43 10.91 10.11
N GLY A 80 12.90 12.08 9.74
CA GLY A 80 12.87 12.60 8.37
C GLY A 80 14.20 12.46 7.61
N PRO A 81 15.35 12.82 8.21
CA PRO A 81 16.66 12.65 7.56
C PRO A 81 16.96 11.21 7.08
N ARG A 82 16.51 10.18 7.81
CA ARG A 82 16.67 8.77 7.41
C ARG A 82 15.79 8.40 6.22
N PHE A 83 14.54 8.86 6.20
CA PHE A 83 13.64 8.68 5.07
C PHE A 83 14.13 9.40 3.81
N GLU A 84 14.68 10.61 3.96
CA GLU A 84 15.30 11.31 2.86
C GLU A 84 16.54 10.59 2.34
N GLN A 85 17.39 10.07 3.23
CA GLN A 85 18.54 9.27 2.83
C GLN A 85 18.10 8.02 2.06
N TRP A 86 17.12 7.28 2.58
CA TRP A 86 16.56 6.11 1.91
C TRP A 86 16.05 6.43 0.50
N SER A 87 15.28 7.51 0.36
CA SER A 87 14.77 8.00 -0.93
C SER A 87 15.91 8.43 -1.88
N ARG A 88 16.89 9.20 -1.40
CA ARG A 88 18.05 9.62 -2.20
C ARG A 88 18.88 8.43 -2.68
N THR A 89 19.17 7.48 -1.81
CA THR A 89 19.92 6.24 -2.11
C THR A 89 19.20 5.42 -3.16
N ALA A 90 17.90 5.17 -3.02
CA ALA A 90 17.13 4.43 -4.01
C ALA A 90 17.12 5.12 -5.39
N ARG A 91 17.17 6.45 -5.43
CA ARG A 91 17.14 7.22 -6.68
C ARG A 91 18.51 7.44 -7.30
N SER A 92 19.60 6.96 -6.70
CA SER A 92 20.97 7.33 -7.08
C SER A 92 21.32 7.00 -8.53
N TYR A 93 20.65 6.02 -9.13
CA TYR A 93 20.82 5.57 -10.52
C TYR A 93 19.65 5.94 -11.45
N GLY A 94 18.84 6.93 -11.07
CA GLY A 94 17.75 7.47 -11.90
C GLY A 94 16.41 6.75 -11.78
N ALA A 95 16.29 5.79 -10.85
CA ALA A 95 15.02 5.13 -10.56
C ALA A 95 13.99 6.12 -9.99
N GLN A 96 12.71 5.85 -10.26
CA GLN A 96 11.62 6.39 -9.45
C GLN A 96 11.49 5.54 -8.17
N ILE A 97 11.15 6.17 -7.04
CA ILE A 97 10.78 5.46 -5.82
C ILE A 97 9.40 5.92 -5.36
N TRP A 98 8.50 4.97 -5.13
CA TRP A 98 7.16 5.21 -4.62
C TRP A 98 6.99 4.51 -3.28
N MET A 99 6.54 5.27 -2.29
CA MET A 99 6.30 4.74 -0.95
C MET A 99 4.92 4.08 -0.88
N GLN A 100 4.87 2.84 -0.41
CA GLN A 100 3.63 2.15 -0.09
C GLN A 100 3.23 2.46 1.36
N ILE A 101 2.41 3.49 1.54
CA ILE A 101 1.80 3.81 2.84
C ILE A 101 0.70 2.79 3.18
N ASN A 102 0.67 2.29 4.41
CA ASN A 102 -0.19 1.18 4.80
C ASN A 102 -0.80 1.35 6.21
N HIS A 103 -1.98 0.76 6.38
CA HIS A 103 -2.62 0.43 7.64
C HIS A 103 -3.27 -0.97 7.46
N PRO A 104 -2.99 -1.97 8.32
CA PRO A 104 -3.34 -3.37 8.05
C PRO A 104 -4.82 -3.68 8.32
N GLY A 105 -5.50 -2.82 9.08
CA GLY A 105 -6.89 -3.03 9.46
C GLY A 105 -7.09 -4.39 10.12
N ARG A 106 -8.09 -5.16 9.67
CA ARG A 106 -8.36 -6.52 10.18
C ARG A 106 -7.27 -7.56 9.90
N GLN A 107 -6.27 -7.26 9.07
CA GLN A 107 -5.14 -8.17 8.80
C GLN A 107 -3.95 -7.94 9.75
N MET A 108 -4.17 -7.26 10.86
CA MET A 108 -3.16 -7.11 11.90
C MET A 108 -2.85 -8.49 12.53
N PRO A 109 -1.57 -8.94 12.53
CA PRO A 109 -1.20 -10.25 13.07
C PRO A 109 -1.37 -10.33 14.59
N ALA A 110 -2.05 -11.35 15.09
CA ALA A 110 -2.33 -11.51 16.52
C ALA A 110 -1.08 -11.49 17.42
N ALA A 111 0.06 -11.97 16.89
CA ALA A 111 1.34 -11.98 17.58
C ALA A 111 1.87 -10.57 17.92
N MET A 112 1.38 -9.52 17.27
CA MET A 112 1.75 -8.13 17.58
C MET A 112 1.10 -7.63 18.88
N GLY A 113 0.02 -8.26 19.36
CA GLY A 113 -0.62 -7.92 20.63
C GLY A 113 -1.23 -6.52 20.72
N GLN A 114 -1.37 -5.80 19.60
CA GLN A 114 -2.01 -4.48 19.53
C GLN A 114 -3.52 -4.61 19.24
N GLU A 115 -4.28 -3.55 19.54
CA GLU A 115 -5.70 -3.49 19.21
C GLU A 115 -5.90 -3.47 17.70
N THR A 116 -6.77 -4.35 17.19
CA THR A 116 -7.11 -4.39 15.77
C THR A 116 -8.40 -3.64 15.51
N MET A 117 -8.40 -2.77 14.50
CA MET A 117 -9.58 -2.00 14.10
C MET A 117 -9.93 -2.26 12.63
N ALA A 118 -11.23 -2.26 12.32
CA ALA A 118 -11.75 -2.36 10.96
C ALA A 118 -13.12 -1.67 10.84
N PRO A 119 -13.67 -1.44 9.64
CA PRO A 119 -14.98 -0.79 9.48
C PRO A 119 -16.11 -1.54 10.20
N SER A 120 -15.98 -2.85 10.34
CA SER A 120 -16.91 -3.72 11.07
C SER A 120 -16.15 -4.71 11.94
N ALA A 121 -16.77 -5.17 13.02
CA ALA A 121 -16.23 -6.21 13.91
C ALA A 121 -16.37 -7.62 13.28
N VAL A 122 -15.77 -7.80 12.11
CA VAL A 122 -15.80 -9.06 11.34
C VAL A 122 -14.38 -9.60 11.23
N SER A 123 -14.14 -10.73 11.89
CA SER A 123 -12.86 -11.44 11.85
C SER A 123 -12.53 -11.96 10.45
N MET A 124 -11.23 -12.19 10.22
CA MET A 124 -10.80 -12.91 9.03
C MET A 124 -11.27 -14.37 9.07
N ASP A 125 -11.81 -14.85 7.96
CA ASP A 125 -12.10 -16.26 7.75
C ASP A 125 -11.14 -16.82 6.69
N LEU A 126 -10.07 -17.44 7.16
CA LEU A 126 -9.06 -18.13 6.36
C LEU A 126 -8.90 -19.59 6.82
N GLY A 127 -9.97 -20.18 7.36
CA GLY A 127 -9.93 -21.51 7.96
C GLY A 127 -8.88 -21.61 9.08
N ASN A 128 -7.92 -22.52 8.94
CA ASN A 128 -6.86 -22.75 9.94
C ASN A 128 -5.95 -21.53 10.17
N PHE A 129 -5.87 -20.60 9.22
CA PHE A 129 -5.04 -19.39 9.34
C PHE A 129 -5.76 -18.23 10.03
N SER A 130 -7.07 -18.36 10.33
CA SER A 130 -7.86 -17.27 10.94
C SER A 130 -7.28 -16.80 12.28
N LYS A 131 -6.70 -17.71 13.07
CA LYS A 131 -6.07 -17.42 14.37
C LYS A 131 -4.77 -16.62 14.27
N GLN A 132 -4.22 -16.42 13.06
CA GLN A 132 -3.05 -15.57 12.85
C GLN A 132 -3.40 -14.08 12.97
N PHE A 133 -4.69 -13.74 12.97
CA PHE A 133 -5.17 -12.36 13.00
C PHE A 133 -6.08 -12.14 14.20
N SER A 134 -5.95 -10.98 14.83
CA SER A 134 -6.82 -10.59 15.95
C SER A 134 -8.21 -10.21 15.44
N ALA A 135 -9.24 -10.55 16.21
CA ALA A 135 -10.60 -10.09 15.92
C ALA A 135 -10.65 -8.55 16.01
N PRO A 136 -11.15 -7.84 14.98
CA PRO A 136 -11.17 -6.39 14.98
C PRO A 136 -12.32 -5.84 15.82
N ARG A 137 -12.11 -4.68 16.46
CA ARG A 137 -13.18 -3.78 16.89
C ARG A 137 -13.69 -2.98 15.69
N ALA A 138 -14.99 -2.70 15.67
CA ALA A 138 -15.58 -1.77 14.70
C ALA A 138 -15.07 -0.34 14.97
N MET A 139 -14.58 0.32 13.93
CA MET A 139 -14.14 1.71 13.96
C MET A 139 -15.33 2.64 14.23
N THR A 140 -15.12 3.60 15.12
CA THR A 140 -15.98 4.77 15.29
C THR A 140 -15.70 5.80 14.20
N GLU A 141 -16.56 6.82 14.05
CA GLU A 141 -16.30 7.93 13.14
C GLU A 141 -14.99 8.66 13.47
N ALA A 142 -14.66 8.77 14.76
CA ALA A 142 -13.40 9.35 15.22
C ALA A 142 -12.19 8.50 14.82
N ASP A 143 -12.28 7.16 14.93
CA ASP A 143 -11.22 6.26 14.46
C ASP A 143 -11.00 6.41 12.95
N ILE A 144 -12.08 6.49 12.17
CA ILE A 144 -12.01 6.68 10.71
C ILE A 144 -11.35 8.03 10.37
N ALA A 145 -11.70 9.09 11.10
CA ALA A 145 -11.11 10.41 10.91
C ALA A 145 -9.61 10.43 11.25
N ASP A 146 -9.19 9.79 12.35
CA ASP A 146 -7.78 9.68 12.75
C ASP A 146 -6.97 8.94 11.68
N VAL A 147 -7.44 7.76 11.23
CA VAL A 147 -6.71 6.99 10.20
C VAL A 147 -6.62 7.76 8.88
N LYS A 148 -7.70 8.44 8.46
CA LYS A 148 -7.67 9.32 7.27
C LYS A 148 -6.62 10.43 7.42
N GLN A 149 -6.59 11.09 8.57
CA GLN A 149 -5.64 12.17 8.83
C GLN A 149 -4.20 11.67 8.76
N ARG A 150 -3.94 10.47 9.26
CA ARG A 150 -2.61 9.82 9.19
C ARG A 150 -2.19 9.46 7.76
N PHE A 151 -3.13 9.05 6.89
CA PHE A 151 -2.84 8.81 5.47
C PHE A 151 -2.55 10.10 4.69
N VAL A 152 -3.32 11.15 4.96
CA VAL A 152 -3.20 12.44 4.26
C VAL A 152 -2.01 13.25 4.79
N ASN A 153 -1.71 13.07 6.08
CA ASN A 153 -0.59 13.69 6.77
C ASN A 153 -0.60 15.22 6.66
N GLN A 154 -1.71 15.85 7.04
CA GLN A 154 -1.86 17.30 7.04
C GLN A 154 -2.04 17.84 8.47
N ASP A 155 -1.78 19.14 8.69
CA ASP A 155 -2.16 19.85 9.90
C ASP A 155 -3.60 20.38 9.82
N GLY A 156 -4.05 21.07 10.88
CA GLY A 156 -5.38 21.69 10.92
C GLY A 156 -5.60 22.81 9.89
N ALA A 157 -4.55 23.27 9.21
CA ALA A 157 -4.62 24.23 8.10
C ALA A 157 -4.54 23.54 6.72
N GLY A 158 -4.51 22.20 6.67
CA GLY A 158 -4.41 21.42 5.44
C GLY A 158 -3.00 21.38 4.85
N LYS A 159 -1.97 21.82 5.58
CA LYS A 159 -0.57 21.77 5.13
C LYS A 159 0.04 20.43 5.52
N LEU A 160 0.85 19.85 4.63
CA LEU A 160 1.56 18.59 4.92
C LEU A 160 2.45 18.72 6.16
N THR A 161 2.36 17.74 7.07
CA THR A 161 3.10 17.72 8.34
C THR A 161 4.45 17.01 8.26
N PHE A 162 4.64 16.05 7.34
CA PHE A 162 5.97 15.47 7.06
C PHE A 162 6.06 14.81 5.68
N GLY A 163 6.88 15.35 4.79
CA GLY A 163 7.15 14.77 3.46
C GLY A 163 5.97 14.83 2.48
N TYR A 164 6.24 14.45 1.24
CA TYR A 164 5.25 14.41 0.15
C TYR A 164 4.71 12.99 0.00
N ALA A 165 3.74 12.58 0.83
CA ALA A 165 2.94 11.40 0.55
C ALA A 165 1.93 11.76 -0.55
N VAL A 166 2.26 11.47 -1.80
CA VAL A 166 1.35 11.68 -2.93
C VAL A 166 0.34 10.52 -2.95
N SER A 167 -0.66 10.57 -2.07
CA SER A 167 -1.87 9.74 -2.22
C SER A 167 -2.69 10.34 -3.37
N ARG A 168 -2.49 9.83 -4.59
CA ARG A 168 -3.33 10.20 -5.72
C ARG A 168 -4.62 9.40 -5.64
N LEU A 169 -5.65 10.03 -5.09
CA LEU A 169 -7.05 9.69 -5.38
C LEU A 169 -7.31 9.95 -6.87
N LEU A 170 -6.87 9.02 -7.72
CA LEU A 170 -7.32 8.97 -9.10
C LEU A 170 -8.73 8.40 -9.05
N SER A 171 -9.69 9.30 -9.26
CA SER A 171 -11.09 8.99 -9.46
C SER A 171 -11.31 7.73 -10.33
N HIS A 172 -12.29 6.92 -9.92
CA HIS A 172 -12.98 5.82 -10.63
C HIS A 172 -12.41 4.39 -10.48
N ALA A 173 -12.89 3.67 -9.46
CA ALA A 173 -13.49 2.33 -9.56
C ALA A 173 -14.02 1.92 -8.17
N SER A 174 -15.35 1.89 -7.98
CA SER A 174 -15.97 1.36 -6.77
C SER A 174 -17.04 0.36 -7.18
N SER A 175 -16.67 -0.91 -7.27
CA SER A 175 -17.63 -2.01 -7.23
C SER A 175 -17.30 -2.89 -6.04
N THR A 176 -18.32 -3.20 -5.24
CA THR A 176 -18.28 -4.17 -4.15
C THR A 176 -18.73 -5.57 -4.62
N SER A 177 -19.06 -5.72 -5.91
CA SER A 177 -19.50 -7.00 -6.47
C SER A 177 -18.31 -7.84 -6.92
N ALA A 178 -18.31 -9.12 -6.54
CA ALA A 178 -17.39 -10.13 -7.06
C ALA A 178 -17.57 -10.35 -8.57
N ASP A 179 -18.75 -10.03 -9.11
CA ASP A 179 -19.09 -10.18 -10.54
C ASP A 179 -18.52 -9.06 -11.41
N ALA A 180 -17.96 -8.01 -10.81
CA ALA A 180 -17.40 -6.88 -11.54
C ALA A 180 -15.98 -7.12 -12.07
N VAL A 181 -15.38 -8.28 -11.76
CA VAL A 181 -14.03 -8.65 -12.18
C VAL A 181 -14.03 -10.12 -12.59
N ASP A 182 -14.05 -10.39 -13.90
CA ASP A 182 -13.77 -11.72 -14.45
C ASP A 182 -12.30 -11.79 -14.87
N LEU A 183 -11.47 -12.47 -14.07
CA LEU A 183 -10.05 -12.68 -14.36
C LEU A 183 -9.86 -14.05 -15.01
N GLN A 184 -9.93 -14.08 -16.33
CA GLN A 184 -9.58 -15.27 -17.10
C GLN A 184 -8.09 -15.25 -17.45
N LEU A 185 -7.38 -16.33 -17.14
CA LEU A 185 -6.02 -16.55 -17.63
C LEU A 185 -6.09 -16.84 -19.13
N GLY A 186 -5.80 -15.83 -19.97
CA GLY A 186 -5.73 -16.02 -21.42
C GLY A 186 -4.64 -17.01 -21.87
N ASP A 187 -4.63 -17.45 -23.11
CA ASP A 187 -3.77 -18.56 -23.60
C ASP A 187 -2.34 -18.16 -23.99
N GLY A 188 -1.81 -17.09 -23.37
CA GLY A 188 -0.45 -16.63 -23.60
C GLY A 188 0.61 -17.49 -22.91
N SER A 189 1.86 -17.38 -23.38
CA SER A 189 3.00 -18.16 -22.88
C SER A 189 3.23 -18.03 -21.36
N PHE A 190 2.91 -16.88 -20.78
CA PHE A 190 2.98 -16.67 -19.33
C PHE A 190 1.89 -17.44 -18.56
N SER A 191 0.67 -17.50 -19.08
CA SER A 191 -0.41 -18.32 -18.50
C SER A 191 -0.12 -19.80 -18.65
N THR A 192 0.48 -20.24 -19.75
CA THR A 192 0.93 -21.62 -19.95
C THR A 192 2.02 -22.01 -18.95
N TYR A 193 2.95 -21.09 -18.66
CA TYR A 193 3.94 -21.26 -17.61
C TYR A 193 3.29 -21.33 -16.22
N LEU A 194 2.37 -20.42 -15.87
CA LEU A 194 1.66 -20.48 -14.60
C LEU A 194 0.84 -21.79 -14.43
N LYS A 195 0.19 -22.26 -15.50
CA LYS A 195 -0.51 -23.56 -15.54
C LYS A 195 0.46 -24.75 -15.37
N SER A 196 1.67 -24.67 -15.91
CA SER A 196 2.66 -25.76 -15.82
C SER A 196 3.28 -25.93 -14.45
N LEU A 197 3.24 -24.89 -13.61
CA LEU A 197 3.72 -24.94 -12.23
C LEU A 197 2.87 -25.82 -11.29
N LYS A 198 1.69 -26.31 -11.74
CA LYS A 198 0.75 -27.12 -10.94
C LYS A 198 0.50 -26.55 -9.55
N LEU A 199 0.48 -25.22 -9.46
CA LEU A 199 0.12 -24.52 -8.23
C LEU A 199 -1.27 -25.02 -7.86
N GLY A 200 -1.45 -25.52 -6.64
CA GLY A 200 -2.75 -25.98 -6.14
C GLY A 200 -3.76 -24.84 -6.07
N ASN A 201 -4.75 -24.91 -5.18
CA ASN A 201 -5.62 -23.76 -4.95
C ASN A 201 -4.76 -22.55 -4.54
N MET A 202 -4.58 -21.61 -5.46
CA MET A 202 -3.92 -20.36 -5.16
C MET A 202 -4.79 -19.67 -4.12
N MET A 203 -4.23 -19.44 -2.94
CA MET A 203 -4.84 -18.60 -1.92
C MET A 203 -5.23 -17.29 -2.61
N LYS A 204 -6.53 -16.99 -2.63
CA LYS A 204 -7.01 -15.66 -2.99
C LYS A 204 -6.36 -14.71 -1.99
N TYR A 205 -5.29 -14.06 -2.40
CA TYR A 205 -4.69 -12.99 -1.64
C TYR A 205 -5.64 -11.81 -1.76
N GLU A 206 -6.65 -11.78 -0.88
CA GLU A 206 -7.48 -10.60 -0.70
C GLU A 206 -6.61 -9.51 -0.05
N TYR A 207 -5.78 -8.87 -0.86
CA TYR A 207 -5.29 -7.54 -0.56
C TYR A 207 -6.52 -6.64 -0.62
N VAL A 208 -7.22 -6.48 0.50
CA VAL A 208 -8.58 -5.92 0.58
C VAL A 208 -8.60 -4.53 -0.07
N PRO A 209 -9.02 -4.41 -1.36
CA PRO A 209 -9.06 -3.11 -2.01
C PRO A 209 -10.12 -2.24 -1.33
N ALA A 210 -11.12 -2.88 -0.72
CA ALA A 210 -12.20 -2.28 0.04
C ALA A 210 -11.77 -1.58 1.34
N PHE A 211 -10.70 -2.02 2.02
CA PHE A 211 -10.26 -1.36 3.27
C PHE A 211 -9.50 -0.07 2.95
N GLN A 212 -8.58 -0.12 1.98
CA GLN A 212 -7.94 1.08 1.47
C GLN A 212 -8.97 2.00 0.79
N SER A 213 -9.88 1.49 -0.05
CA SER A 213 -10.89 2.32 -0.69
C SER A 213 -11.94 2.91 0.26
N ALA A 214 -12.30 2.22 1.36
CA ALA A 214 -13.19 2.77 2.40
C ALA A 214 -12.52 3.90 3.21
N LEU A 215 -11.20 3.83 3.42
CA LEU A 215 -10.42 4.94 3.96
C LEU A 215 -10.36 6.12 2.97
N TYR A 216 -10.41 5.83 1.67
CA TYR A 216 -10.26 6.79 0.58
C TYR A 216 -11.58 7.30 -0.02
N ALA A 217 -12.76 6.90 0.46
CA ALA A 217 -14.05 7.35 -0.08
C ALA A 217 -15.13 7.58 1.00
N PRO A 218 -15.24 8.78 1.60
CA PRO A 218 -16.51 9.23 2.15
C PRO A 218 -17.35 9.82 1.01
N LYS A 219 -18.51 9.26 0.67
CA LYS A 219 -19.46 9.94 -0.23
C LYS A 219 -20.76 10.25 0.52
N PRO A 220 -21.45 11.34 0.17
CA PRO A 220 -22.90 11.33 0.16
C PRO A 220 -23.39 10.93 -1.23
N LEU A 221 -24.24 9.91 -1.27
CA LEU A 221 -25.20 9.71 -2.35
C LEU A 221 -26.19 10.88 -2.31
N LEU A 222 -26.33 11.63 -3.41
CA LEU A 222 -27.52 12.43 -3.67
C LEU A 222 -28.27 11.76 -4.82
N THR A 223 -29.31 11.02 -4.46
CA THR A 223 -30.41 10.67 -5.37
C THR A 223 -31.29 11.91 -5.52
N GLY A 224 -31.48 12.39 -6.75
CA GLY A 224 -32.40 13.47 -7.03
C GLY A 224 -32.48 13.78 -8.51
N HIS A 225 -33.51 13.23 -9.17
CA HIS A 225 -33.97 13.66 -10.48
C HIS A 225 -34.14 15.18 -10.53
N GLN A 226 -33.67 15.81 -11.62
CA GLN A 226 -34.48 16.78 -12.36
C GLN A 226 -33.97 16.91 -13.79
N GLN A 227 -34.63 16.17 -14.69
CA GLN A 227 -34.86 16.64 -16.05
C GLN A 227 -35.71 17.91 -15.95
N THR A 228 -35.21 19.03 -16.49
CA THR A 228 -36.05 20.02 -17.19
C THR A 228 -35.21 20.57 -18.35
N GLY A 229 -35.73 20.47 -19.57
CA GLY A 229 -35.08 21.03 -20.76
C GLY A 229 -35.50 20.40 -22.08
N LEU A 230 -36.80 20.56 -22.40
CA LEU A 230 -37.53 20.23 -23.64
C LEU A 230 -37.93 18.76 -23.87
#